data_AF-A0A806LGJ9-F1
#
_entry.id   AF-A0A806LGJ9-F1
#
_cell.length_a   1.000
_cell.length_b   1.000
_cell.length_c   1.000
_cell.angle_alpha   90.00
_cell.angle_beta   90.00
_cell.angle_gamma   90.00
#
_symmetry.space_group_name_H-M   'P 1'
#
loop_
_entity.id
_entity.type
_entity.pdbx_description
1 polymer ?
#
loop_
_entity_poly.entity_id
_entity_poly.type
_entity_poly.pdbx_seq_one_letter_code
_entity_poly.pdbx_strand_id
1 'polypeptide(L)'
;MTNEHKVLRGLSYISVIFAPILFPILVWIFTPQGSVTRDTVKHALWLHIIPTLLSIFIFMIIGGVGFFTNSINATSAVSLILLLVAMVVDIGMVVYNIYTGIKIITS
;
A
#
# COMPACT_ATOMS: atom_id res chain seq x y z
N MET A 1 -14.15 -35.98 8.89
CA MET A 1 -14.01 -34.58 9.33
C MET A 1 -13.64 -33.74 8.10
N THR A 2 -14.55 -32.87 7.66
CA THR A 2 -14.53 -32.24 6.33
C THR A 2 -13.37 -31.26 6.16
N ASN A 3 -12.69 -31.34 5.00
CA ASN A 3 -11.49 -30.56 4.64
C ASN A 3 -11.74 -29.04 4.54
N GLU A 4 -13.01 -28.64 4.47
CA GLU A 4 -13.49 -27.27 4.33
C GLU A 4 -13.08 -26.36 5.50
N HIS A 5 -12.83 -26.95 6.68
CA HIS A 5 -12.40 -26.18 7.85
C HIS A 5 -10.88 -26.02 7.98
N LYS A 6 -10.05 -26.71 7.18
CA LYS A 6 -8.58 -26.58 7.24
C LYS A 6 -8.05 -25.39 6.43
N VAL A 7 -8.58 -25.17 5.22
CA VAL A 7 -8.17 -24.08 4.33
C VAL A 7 -8.54 -22.71 4.91
N LEU A 8 -9.74 -22.60 5.47
CA LEU A 8 -10.27 -21.35 6.05
C LEU A 8 -9.59 -20.97 7.38
N ARG A 9 -9.14 -21.97 8.15
CA ARG A 9 -8.38 -21.76 9.39
C ARG A 9 -6.90 -21.46 9.13
N GLY A 10 -6.34 -21.95 8.01
CA GLY A 10 -5.01 -21.58 7.52
C GLY A 10 -4.93 -20.16 6.95
N LEU A 11 -5.94 -19.73 6.17
CA LEU A 11 -6.04 -18.33 5.71
C LEU A 11 -6.19 -17.34 6.88
N SER A 12 -6.87 -17.72 7.97
CA SER A 12 -7.06 -16.87 9.16
C SER A 12 -5.79 -16.66 10.01
N TYR A 13 -4.75 -17.49 9.85
CA TYR A 13 -3.42 -17.27 10.43
C TYR A 13 -2.48 -16.52 9.47
N ILE A 14 -2.69 -16.68 8.17
CA ILE A 14 -1.96 -15.97 7.10
C ILE A 14 -2.55 -14.56 6.89
N SER A 15 -3.65 -14.20 7.57
CA SER A 15 -4.39 -12.95 7.33
C SER A 15 -3.84 -11.69 8.00
N VAL A 16 -2.95 -11.82 8.98
CA VAL A 16 -2.12 -10.70 9.48
C VAL A 16 -1.26 -10.08 8.35
N ILE A 17 -1.11 -10.85 7.27
CA ILE A 17 -0.33 -10.62 6.06
C ILE A 17 -1.24 -10.24 4.87
N PHE A 18 -2.49 -9.77 5.10
CA PHE A 18 -3.24 -8.96 4.11
C PHE A 18 -2.62 -7.56 4.04
N ALA A 19 -1.29 -7.57 3.92
CA ALA A 19 -0.48 -6.80 3.01
C ALA A 19 -1.37 -6.21 1.92
N PRO A 20 -1.61 -4.90 1.97
CA PRO A 20 -2.63 -4.27 1.14
C PRO A 20 -2.29 -4.33 -0.36
N ILE A 21 -1.11 -4.82 -0.73
CA ILE A 21 -0.67 -5.15 -2.09
C ILE A 21 -0.88 -6.64 -2.43
N LEU A 22 -0.54 -7.58 -1.54
CA LEU A 22 -0.59 -9.01 -1.87
C LEU A 22 -2.02 -9.50 -2.08
N PHE A 23 -2.96 -9.00 -1.30
CA PHE A 23 -4.36 -9.35 -1.46
C PHE A 23 -4.90 -8.96 -2.85
N PRO A 24 -4.77 -7.71 -3.33
CA PRO A 24 -5.17 -7.39 -4.69
C PRO A 24 -4.38 -8.16 -5.76
N ILE A 25 -3.08 -8.45 -5.61
CA ILE A 25 -2.36 -9.31 -6.56
C ILE A 25 -2.98 -10.70 -6.66
N LEU A 26 -3.32 -11.33 -5.53
CA LEU A 26 -3.96 -12.64 -5.50
C LEU A 26 -5.32 -12.60 -6.20
N VAL A 27 -6.14 -11.59 -5.91
CA VAL A 27 -7.43 -11.42 -6.58
C VAL A 27 -7.23 -11.23 -8.09
N TRP A 28 -6.20 -10.50 -8.55
CA TRP A 28 -5.90 -10.33 -9.97
C TRP A 28 -5.58 -11.65 -10.68
N ILE A 29 -4.79 -12.50 -10.03
CA ILE A 29 -4.31 -13.78 -10.57
C ILE A 29 -5.46 -14.79 -10.66
N PHE A 30 -6.30 -14.86 -9.63
CA PHE A 30 -7.38 -15.85 -9.56
C PHE A 30 -8.68 -15.40 -10.26
N THR A 31 -8.72 -14.17 -10.77
CA THR A 31 -9.89 -13.62 -11.48
C THR A 31 -9.78 -13.86 -13.00
N PRO A 32 -10.82 -14.43 -13.66
CA PRO A 32 -10.84 -14.68 -15.10
C PRO A 32 -10.57 -13.42 -15.94
N GLN A 33 -9.83 -13.59 -17.05
CA GLN A 33 -9.53 -12.50 -17.97
C GLN A 33 -10.83 -11.92 -18.57
N GLY A 34 -10.97 -10.59 -18.54
CA GLY A 34 -12.15 -9.88 -19.08
C GLY A 34 -13.25 -9.54 -18.07
N SER A 35 -13.09 -9.87 -16.80
CA SER A 35 -14.05 -9.47 -15.75
C SER A 35 -13.74 -8.10 -15.17
N VAL A 36 -14.79 -7.35 -14.83
CA VAL A 36 -14.73 -6.01 -14.21
C VAL A 36 -13.87 -6.02 -12.94
N THR A 37 -13.88 -7.13 -12.21
CA THR A 37 -13.06 -7.39 -11.01
C THR A 37 -11.56 -7.26 -11.27
N ARG A 38 -11.07 -7.58 -12.47
CA ARG A 38 -9.64 -7.50 -12.81
C ARG A 38 -9.15 -6.07 -12.96
N ASP A 39 -10.01 -5.14 -13.37
CA ASP A 39 -9.65 -3.72 -13.53
C ASP A 39 -9.75 -2.95 -12.21
N THR A 40 -10.73 -3.28 -11.36
CA THR A 40 -10.79 -2.81 -9.96
C THR A 40 -9.52 -3.14 -9.19
N VAL A 41 -8.99 -4.34 -9.40
CA VAL A 41 -7.79 -4.81 -8.73
C VAL A 41 -6.52 -4.10 -9.20
N LYS A 42 -6.39 -3.78 -10.49
CA LYS A 42 -5.26 -2.97 -10.99
C LYS A 42 -5.25 -1.57 -10.37
N HIS A 43 -6.43 -0.97 -10.18
CA HIS A 43 -6.55 0.34 -9.54
C HIS A 43 -6.12 0.27 -8.06
N ALA A 44 -6.56 -0.75 -7.33
CA ALA A 44 -6.16 -0.97 -5.94
C ALA A 44 -4.64 -1.17 -5.78
N LEU A 45 -3.98 -1.84 -6.74
CA LEU A 45 -2.52 -1.97 -6.75
C LEU A 45 -1.81 -0.64 -7.00
N TRP A 46 -2.32 0.16 -7.93
CA TRP A 46 -1.75 1.48 -8.23
C TRP A 46 -1.76 2.40 -7.00
N LEU A 47 -2.84 2.34 -6.21
CA LEU A 47 -2.98 3.11 -4.97
C LEU A 47 -2.02 2.71 -3.85
N HIS A 48 -1.36 1.56 -3.96
CA HIS A 48 -0.30 1.15 -3.03
C HIS A 48 1.11 1.30 -3.58
N ILE A 49 1.27 1.29 -4.89
CA ILE A 49 2.55 1.55 -5.55
C ILE A 49 2.97 3.01 -5.34
N ILE A 50 2.03 3.97 -5.39
CA ILE A 50 2.36 5.40 -5.20
C ILE A 50 2.95 5.67 -3.80
N PRO A 51 2.30 5.28 -2.67
CA PRO A 51 2.88 5.47 -1.33
C PRO A 51 4.25 4.81 -1.17
N THR A 52 4.41 3.62 -1.75
CA THR A 52 5.66 2.85 -1.67
C THR A 52 6.80 3.56 -2.40
N LEU A 53 6.57 4.00 -3.63
CA LEU A 53 7.57 4.73 -4.41
C LEU A 53 7.91 6.08 -3.78
N LEU A 54 6.90 6.80 -3.26
CA LEU A 54 7.11 8.06 -2.54
C LEU A 54 7.99 7.85 -1.31
N SER A 55 7.72 6.81 -0.52
CA SER A 55 8.51 6.46 0.66
C SER A 55 9.97 6.16 0.30
N ILE A 56 10.21 5.35 -0.74
CA ILE A 56 11.57 5.04 -1.23
C ILE A 56 12.29 6.32 -1.63
N PHE A 57 11.63 7.21 -2.37
CA PHE A 57 12.22 8.48 -2.81
C PHE A 57 12.57 9.40 -1.63
N ILE A 58 11.69 9.48 -0.63
CA ILE A 58 11.95 10.26 0.59
C ILE A 58 13.15 9.71 1.36
N PHE A 59 13.26 8.39 1.52
CA PHE A 59 14.42 7.78 2.18
C PHE A 59 15.72 8.03 1.40
N MET A 60 15.69 8.02 0.07
CA MET A 60 16.87 8.39 -0.74
C MET A 60 17.28 9.84 -0.52
N ILE A 61 16.33 10.78 -0.43
CA ILE A 61 16.66 12.19 -0.15
C ILE A 61 17.25 12.33 1.25
N ILE A 62 16.63 11.72 2.27
CA ILE A 62 17.11 11.76 3.65
C ILE A 62 18.54 11.21 3.74
N GLY A 63 18.78 10.03 3.16
CA GLY A 63 20.09 9.39 3.12
C GLY A 63 21.12 10.25 2.37
N GLY A 64 20.74 10.82 1.22
CA GLY A 64 21.59 11.72 0.45
C GLY A 64 21.97 12.97 1.23
N VAL A 65 21.01 13.64 1.88
CA VAL A 65 21.28 14.81 2.72
C VAL A 65 22.22 14.44 3.86
N GLY A 66 21.99 13.34 4.55
CA GLY A 66 22.91 12.85 5.59
C GLY A 66 24.33 12.60 5.07
N PHE A 67 24.44 11.97 3.91
CA PHE A 67 25.73 11.65 3.30
C PHE A 67 26.51 12.90 2.85
N PHE A 68 25.86 13.82 2.14
CA PHE A 68 26.54 15.00 1.57
C PHE A 68 26.78 16.12 2.57
N THR A 69 25.89 16.29 3.56
CA THR A 69 26.00 17.40 4.52
C THR A 69 26.74 17.02 5.80
N ASN A 70 26.81 15.72 6.12
CA ASN A 70 27.36 15.20 7.39
C ASN A 70 26.86 15.98 8.63
N SER A 71 25.60 16.42 8.57
CA SER A 71 24.99 17.30 9.58
C SER A 71 23.68 16.71 10.07
N ILE A 72 23.67 16.27 11.32
CA ILE A 72 22.47 15.76 11.99
C ILE A 72 21.33 16.80 11.97
N ASN A 73 21.66 18.08 12.14
CA ASN A 73 20.66 19.15 12.15
C ASN A 73 20.01 19.32 10.77
N ALA A 74 20.80 19.27 9.69
CA ALA A 74 20.27 19.37 8.32
C ALA A 74 19.43 18.13 7.96
N THR A 75 19.93 16.94 8.26
CA THR A 75 19.20 15.69 7.99
C THR A 75 17.90 15.62 8.75
N SER A 76 17.90 15.92 10.05
CA SER A 76 16.68 15.86 10.88
C SER A 76 15.61 16.87 10.44
N ALA A 77 16.01 18.10 10.09
CA ALA A 77 15.08 19.11 9.58
C ALA A 77 14.43 18.67 8.25
N VAL A 78 15.22 18.16 7.31
CA VAL A 78 14.71 17.65 6.02
C VAL A 78 13.84 16.42 6.23
N SER A 79 14.26 15.47 7.08
CA SER A 79 13.47 14.27 7.40
C SER A 79 12.11 14.64 7.97
N LEU A 80 12.04 15.59 8.90
CA LEU A 80 10.78 16.00 9.52
C LEU A 80 9.79 16.55 8.48
N ILE A 81 10.26 17.43 7.59
CA ILE A 81 9.42 18.01 6.53
C ILE A 81 8.93 16.91 5.56
N LEU A 82 9.84 16.04 5.10
CA LEU A 82 9.47 15.00 4.14
C LEU A 82 8.54 13.94 4.74
N LEU A 83 8.73 13.57 6.01
CA LEU A 83 7.85 12.64 6.71
C LEU A 83 6.45 13.24 6.93
N LEU A 84 6.35 14.54 7.22
CA LEU A 84 5.06 15.22 7.29
C LEU A 84 4.34 15.20 5.93
N VAL A 85 5.06 15.43 4.84
CA VAL A 85 4.49 15.34 3.48
C VAL A 85 4.02 13.91 3.18
N ALA A 86 4.84 12.91 3.49
CA ALA A 86 4.47 11.49 3.32
C ALA A 86 3.18 11.16 4.09
N MET A 87 3.10 11.58 5.36
CA MET A 87 1.95 11.34 6.21
C MET A 87 0.66 11.94 5.62
N VAL A 88 0.71 13.17 5.10
CA VAL A 88 -0.45 13.81 4.47
C VAL A 88 -0.88 13.05 3.22
N VAL A 89 0.07 12.66 2.37
CA VAL A 89 -0.21 11.91 1.14
C VAL A 89 -0.79 10.54 1.43
N ASP A 90 -0.23 9.82 2.41
CA ASP A 90 -0.70 8.50 2.81
C ASP A 90 -2.12 8.56 3.38
N ILE A 91 -2.41 9.55 4.24
CA ILE A 91 -3.77 9.77 4.75
C ILE A 91 -4.75 10.05 3.60
N GLY A 92 -4.37 10.92 2.66
CA GLY A 92 -5.18 11.23 1.49
C GLY A 92 -5.48 9.98 0.65
N MET A 93 -4.48 9.13 0.41
CA MET A 93 -4.66 7.88 -0.34
C MET A 93 -5.47 6.84 0.43
N VAL A 94 -5.34 6.73 1.75
CA VAL A 94 -6.19 5.87 2.57
C VAL A 94 -7.65 6.32 2.47
N VAL A 95 -7.93 7.62 2.58
CA VAL A 95 -9.29 8.16 2.44
C VAL A 95 -9.85 7.88 1.04
N TYR A 96 -9.07 8.11 -0.01
CA TYR A 96 -9.49 7.84 -1.38
C TYR A 96 -9.74 6.34 -1.63
N ASN A 97 -8.91 5.46 -1.08
CA ASN A 97 -9.09 4.02 -1.14
C ASN A 97 -10.40 3.58 -0.50
N ILE A 98 -10.71 4.11 0.69
CA ILE A 98 -11.96 3.82 1.41
C ILE A 98 -13.15 4.32 0.60
N TYR A 99 -13.10 5.57 0.12
CA TYR A 99 -14.17 6.16 -0.70
C TYR A 99 -14.43 5.33 -1.96
N THR A 100 -13.38 4.94 -2.68
CA THR A 100 -13.49 4.14 -3.91
C THR A 100 -14.03 2.74 -3.62
N GLY A 101 -13.58 2.11 -2.53
CA GLY A 101 -14.10 0.83 -2.08
C GLY A 101 -15.60 0.87 -1.78
N ILE A 102 -16.06 1.89 -1.04
CA ILE A 102 -17.49 2.07 -0.74
C ILE A 102 -18.28 2.32 -2.03
N LYS A 103 -17.82 3.22 -2.89
CA LYS A 103 -18.49 3.57 -4.15
C LYS A 103 -18.70 2.34 -5.05
N ILE A 104 -17.71 1.46 -5.14
CA ILE A 104 -17.79 0.24 -5.95
C ILE A 104 -18.81 -0.76 -5.38
N ILE A 105 -18.94 -0.83 -4.06
CA ILE A 105 -19.91 -1.74 -3.40
C ILE A 105 -21.35 -1.22 -3.54
N THR A 106 -21.55 0.10 -3.56
CA THR A 106 -22.88 0.73 -3.63
C THR A 106 -23.37 1.02 -5.05
N SER A 107 -22.57 0.74 -6.08
CA SER A 107 -22.89 0.96 -7.49
C SER A 107 -23.25 -0.34 -8.20
#